data_AF-A0A6P0T2A9-F1
#
_entry.id   AF-A0A6P0T2A9-F1
#
_cell.length_a   1.000
_cell.length_b   1.000
_cell.length_c   1.000
_cell.angle_alpha   90.00
_cell.angle_beta   90.00
_cell.angle_gamma   90.00
#
_symmetry.space_group_name_H-M   'P 1'
#
loop_
_entity.id
_entity.type
_entity.pdbx_description
1 polymer ?
#
loop_
_entity_poly.entity_id
_entity_poly.type
_entity_poly.pdbx_seq_one_letter_code
_entity_poly.pdbx_strand_id
1 'polypeptide(L)'
;NENLPYLISPRNTALRPNQPLTLRWHAMKEATHYDVTIKDLATPVWEKRVSEPIVDYPNSSQLRRDWGYFIVVTASTDVSSLENPDQEPAPTITLLTDDQEQELKKKLAQIETQNLDADAKAQKKAHLYHSTCQDLNYPNTCLNQNAIDLLETRIKAGTDNPAIYQLQADMYKRIGLKRQAQQRYRTALALATKANNLPLQAEIQEQLGEIAHNLEEFAEAVEWLEAAEGIYQKLLNLEDPEAQGKLEQLRNDIEDSQGRI
;
A
#
# COMPACT_ATOMS: atom_id res chain seq x y z
N ASN A 1 15.20 4.48 -0.87
CA ASN A 1 15.90 5.60 -0.25
C ASN A 1 16.37 5.11 1.11
N GLU A 2 17.62 4.65 1.22
CA GLU A 2 18.19 4.07 2.46
C GLU A 2 18.52 5.14 3.51
N ASN A 3 18.37 6.42 3.14
CA ASN A 3 18.84 7.55 3.92
C ASN A 3 17.76 8.16 4.80
N LEU A 4 16.54 7.62 4.81
CA LEU A 4 15.42 8.16 5.59
C LEU A 4 14.80 7.06 6.46
N PRO A 5 14.41 7.36 7.72
CA PRO A 5 13.68 6.43 8.57
C PRO A 5 12.20 6.43 8.19
N TYR A 6 11.90 6.16 6.91
CA TYR A 6 10.53 6.23 6.40
C TYR A 6 9.64 5.18 7.07
N LEU A 7 8.41 5.58 7.38
CA LEU A 7 7.43 4.67 7.98
C LEU A 7 7.10 3.53 7.03
N ILE A 8 7.07 2.32 7.59
CA ILE A 8 6.63 1.09 6.94
C ILE A 8 5.21 0.75 7.39
N SER A 9 4.92 0.91 8.68
CA SER A 9 3.61 0.58 9.26
C SER A 9 3.36 1.36 10.55
N PRO A 10 2.13 1.84 10.80
CA PRO A 10 1.13 2.17 9.80
C PRO A 10 1.62 3.35 8.95
N ARG A 11 1.32 3.32 7.65
CA ARG A 11 1.66 4.41 6.71
C ARG A 11 0.45 4.70 5.83
N ASN A 12 0.05 5.96 5.75
CA ASN A 12 -1.06 6.44 4.93
C ASN A 12 -2.28 5.51 5.03
N THR A 13 -2.77 5.28 6.24
CA THR A 13 -3.90 4.35 6.51
C THR A 13 -4.83 4.90 7.58
N ALA A 14 -6.12 4.60 7.45
CA ALA A 14 -7.03 4.72 8.56
C ALA A 14 -6.73 3.64 9.61
N LEU A 15 -7.15 3.91 10.84
CA LEU A 15 -7.00 3.06 12.00
C LEU A 15 -8.35 2.77 12.62
N ARG A 16 -8.52 1.54 13.08
CA ARG A 16 -9.69 1.14 13.84
C ARG A 16 -9.51 1.55 15.31
N PRO A 17 -10.54 2.09 15.96
CA PRO A 17 -10.48 2.45 17.37
C PRO A 17 -10.09 1.28 18.29
N ASN A 18 -9.28 1.59 19.31
CA ASN A 18 -8.87 0.66 20.37
C ASN A 18 -8.12 -0.59 19.89
N GLN A 19 -7.53 -0.56 18.69
CA GLN A 19 -6.61 -1.60 18.24
C GLN A 19 -5.17 -1.28 18.67
N PRO A 20 -4.38 -2.30 19.08
CA PRO A 20 -2.95 -2.13 19.29
C PRO A 20 -2.28 -1.78 17.96
N LEU A 21 -1.25 -0.95 18.04
CA LEU A 21 -0.50 -0.51 16.87
C LEU A 21 0.97 -0.75 17.12
N THR A 22 1.66 -1.32 16.14
CA THR A 22 3.11 -1.44 16.17
C THR A 22 3.66 -0.55 15.07
N LEU A 23 4.34 0.51 15.47
CA LEU A 23 5.01 1.44 14.56
C LEU A 23 6.30 0.77 14.07
N ARG A 24 6.54 0.76 12.77
CA ARG A 24 7.75 0.22 12.12
C ARG A 24 8.23 1.18 11.05
N TRP A 25 9.54 1.34 10.94
CA TRP A 25 10.18 2.19 9.93
C TRP A 25 11.43 1.52 9.38
N HIS A 26 11.98 2.10 8.32
CA HIS A 26 13.27 1.68 7.80
C HIS A 26 14.40 2.09 8.75
N ALA A 27 15.28 1.14 9.09
CA ALA A 27 16.42 1.42 9.95
C ALA A 27 17.51 2.18 9.17
N MET A 28 18.11 3.18 9.81
CA MET A 28 19.29 3.87 9.30
C MET A 28 20.56 3.26 9.87
N LYS A 29 21.55 3.03 9.00
CA LYS A 29 22.82 2.36 9.34
C LYS A 29 23.61 3.08 10.45
N GLU A 30 23.53 4.41 10.49
CA GLU A 30 24.28 5.26 11.43
C GLU A 30 23.48 5.65 12.69
N ALA A 31 22.19 5.28 12.74
CA ALA A 31 21.33 5.62 13.86
C ALA A 31 21.49 4.63 15.02
N THR A 32 21.64 5.17 16.23
CA THR A 32 21.72 4.37 17.48
C THR A 32 20.40 4.31 18.23
N HIS A 33 19.53 5.30 17.99
CA HIS A 33 18.19 5.39 18.53
C HIS A 33 17.31 6.27 17.64
N TYR A 34 16.01 6.24 17.93
CA TYR A 34 14.97 6.99 17.25
C TYR A 34 14.05 7.63 18.28
N ASP A 35 13.71 8.89 18.03
CA ASP A 35 12.62 9.59 18.69
C ASP A 35 11.38 9.49 17.82
N VAL A 36 10.34 8.83 18.35
CA VAL A 36 9.08 8.57 17.65
C VAL A 36 8.00 9.43 18.26
N THR A 37 7.35 10.25 17.45
CA THR A 37 6.31 11.19 17.87
C THR A 37 5.04 10.94 17.06
N ILE A 38 3.91 10.82 17.75
CA ILE A 38 2.59 10.99 17.15
C ILE A 38 2.12 12.40 17.51
N LYS A 39 1.73 13.18 16.51
CA LYS A 39 1.33 14.58 16.70
C LYS A 39 0.05 14.94 15.95
N ASP A 40 -0.72 15.83 16.56
CA ASP A 40 -1.80 16.59 15.94
C ASP A 40 -1.22 17.93 15.46
N LEU A 41 -1.01 18.08 14.15
CA LEU A 41 -0.27 19.20 13.57
C LEU A 41 1.08 19.38 14.28
N ALA A 42 1.30 20.53 14.94
CA ALA A 42 2.50 20.84 15.70
C ALA A 42 2.50 20.30 17.15
N THR A 43 1.39 19.71 17.63
CA THR A 43 1.22 19.31 19.04
C THR A 43 1.50 17.82 19.23
N PRO A 44 2.55 17.40 19.96
CA PRO A 44 2.77 16.01 20.31
C PRO A 44 1.63 15.47 21.18
N VAL A 45 1.08 14.32 20.81
CA VAL A 45 0.11 13.57 21.62
C VAL A 45 0.73 12.33 22.26
N TRP A 46 1.83 11.85 21.69
CA TRP A 46 2.61 10.74 22.24
C TRP A 46 4.05 10.79 21.73
N GLU A 47 5.00 10.45 22.61
CA GLU A 47 6.42 10.43 22.29
C GLU A 47 7.11 9.24 22.96
N LYS A 48 8.09 8.64 22.28
CA LYS A 48 8.93 7.58 22.84
C LYS A 48 10.26 7.47 22.12
N ARG A 49 11.32 7.29 22.90
CA ARG A 49 12.66 6.94 22.40
C ARG A 49 12.86 5.42 22.40
N VAL A 50 13.37 4.88 21.30
CA VAL A 50 13.71 3.44 21.17
C VAL A 50 15.01 3.24 20.39
N SER A 51 15.72 2.13 20.61
CA SER A 51 16.92 1.77 19.84
C SER A 51 16.60 1.01 18.55
N GLU A 52 15.53 0.21 18.57
CA GLU A 52 15.11 -0.63 17.45
C GLU A 52 14.17 0.13 16.51
N PRO A 53 14.09 -0.22 15.21
CA PRO A 53 13.22 0.42 14.23
C PRO A 53 11.74 0.00 14.35
N ILE A 54 11.29 -0.20 15.59
CA ILE A 54 9.98 -0.72 15.96
C ILE A 54 9.59 -0.23 17.35
N VAL A 55 8.32 0.15 17.52
CA VAL A 55 7.78 0.45 18.85
C VAL A 55 6.29 0.16 18.92
N ASP A 56 5.86 -0.49 20.00
CA ASP A 56 4.45 -0.64 20.29
C ASP A 56 3.86 0.66 20.82
N TYR A 57 2.76 1.06 20.21
CA TYR A 57 1.89 2.12 20.66
C TYR A 57 0.68 1.50 21.39
N PRO A 58 0.60 1.69 22.72
CA PRO A 58 -0.18 0.80 23.58
C PRO A 58 -1.69 0.95 23.45
N ASN A 59 -2.21 2.12 23.02
CA ASN A 59 -3.66 2.30 22.86
C ASN A 59 -4.04 3.49 21.97
N SER A 60 -4.79 3.25 20.88
CA SER A 60 -5.39 4.30 20.05
C SER A 60 -6.60 4.99 20.66
N SER A 61 -7.05 4.62 21.87
CA SER A 61 -8.14 5.29 22.58
C SER A 61 -7.86 6.77 22.89
N GLN A 62 -6.58 7.16 22.99
CA GLN A 62 -6.17 8.55 23.21
C GLN A 62 -6.34 9.43 21.97
N LEU A 63 -6.47 8.81 20.79
CA LEU A 63 -6.63 9.51 19.53
C LEU A 63 -8.11 9.80 19.27
N ARG A 64 -8.39 11.02 18.79
CA ARG A 64 -9.72 11.49 18.44
C ARG A 64 -10.21 10.76 17.18
N ARG A 65 -11.50 10.44 17.15
CA ARG A 65 -12.19 9.90 15.98
C ARG A 65 -12.23 10.94 14.87
N ASP A 66 -12.24 10.49 13.62
CA ASP A 66 -12.32 11.33 12.41
C ASP A 66 -11.26 12.43 12.38
N TRP A 67 -10.10 12.14 12.99
CA TRP A 67 -9.01 13.09 13.12
C TRP A 67 -7.72 12.51 12.57
N GLY A 68 -6.99 13.35 11.84
CA GLY A 68 -5.72 13.01 11.23
C GLY A 68 -4.56 13.23 12.19
N TYR A 69 -3.61 12.29 12.22
CA TYR A 69 -2.37 12.41 12.97
C TYR A 69 -1.15 12.14 12.09
N PHE A 70 -0.05 12.77 12.45
CA PHE A 70 1.26 12.55 11.86
C PHE A 70 2.07 11.62 12.74
N ILE A 71 2.73 10.66 12.12
CA ILE A 71 3.75 9.86 12.79
C ILE A 71 5.09 10.33 12.25
N VAL A 72 5.97 10.78 13.14
CA VAL A 72 7.29 11.30 12.80
C VAL A 72 8.32 10.44 13.51
N VAL A 73 9.32 9.99 12.76
CA VAL A 73 10.46 9.27 13.29
C VAL A 73 11.70 10.11 13.02
N THR A 74 12.44 10.47 14.07
CA THR A 74 13.70 11.20 13.95
C THR A 74 14.82 10.30 14.44
N ALA A 75 15.79 10.01 13.57
CA ALA A 75 16.97 9.24 13.93
C ALA A 75 17.93 10.08 14.79
N SER A 76 18.81 9.41 15.54
CA SER A 76 19.87 10.06 16.33
C SER A 76 20.88 10.87 15.52
N THR A 77 20.83 10.77 14.19
CA THR A 77 21.60 11.57 13.22
C THR A 77 20.85 12.83 12.78
N ASP A 78 19.77 13.19 13.48
CA ASP A 78 18.86 14.31 13.20
C ASP A 78 18.08 14.21 11.87
N VAL A 79 18.13 13.05 11.21
CA VAL A 79 17.38 12.79 9.99
C VAL A 79 15.95 12.37 10.34
N SER A 80 14.96 13.04 9.74
CA SER A 80 13.54 12.81 9.98
C SER A 80 12.89 11.99 8.87
N SER A 81 11.84 11.25 9.22
CA SER A 81 10.94 10.58 8.28
C SER A 81 10.13 11.57 7.43
N LEU A 82 10.07 12.84 7.82
CA LEU A 82 9.55 13.93 7.00
C LEU A 82 10.69 14.49 6.16
N GLU A 83 10.61 14.28 4.84
CA GLU A 83 11.64 14.72 3.90
C GLU A 83 11.67 16.25 3.74
N ASN A 84 10.52 16.92 3.94
CA ASN A 84 10.40 18.38 3.98
C ASN A 84 9.54 18.79 5.20
N PRO A 85 10.14 19.27 6.30
CA PRO A 85 9.40 19.66 7.50
C PRO A 85 8.51 20.90 7.30
N ASP A 86 8.76 21.70 6.26
CA ASP A 86 8.02 22.93 5.96
C ASP A 86 6.77 22.68 5.07
N GLN A 87 6.63 21.48 4.51
CA GLN A 87 5.40 21.02 3.87
C GLN A 87 4.79 19.93 4.73
N GLU A 88 3.84 20.30 5.60
CA GLU A 88 3.06 19.29 6.32
C GLU A 88 2.20 18.53 5.30
N PRO A 89 2.49 17.24 5.03
CA PRO A 89 1.73 16.47 4.05
C PRO A 89 0.30 16.20 4.57
N ALA A 90 -0.48 15.42 3.83
CA ALA A 90 -1.68 14.81 4.39
C ALA A 90 -1.32 13.98 5.65
N PRO A 91 -2.23 13.88 6.64
CA PRO A 91 -1.99 13.07 7.84
C PRO A 91 -1.59 11.63 7.51
N THR A 92 -0.64 11.07 8.26
CA THR A 92 -0.18 9.69 8.05
C THR A 92 -1.26 8.67 8.41
N ILE A 93 -2.07 8.99 9.42
CA ILE A 93 -3.14 8.13 9.90
C ILE A 93 -4.40 8.95 10.18
N THR A 94 -5.56 8.32 10.04
CA THR A 94 -6.85 8.86 10.49
C THR A 94 -7.56 7.80 11.31
N LEU A 95 -8.37 8.16 12.31
CA LEU A 95 -9.19 7.19 13.03
C LEU A 95 -10.61 7.13 12.47
N LEU A 96 -11.13 5.92 12.28
CA LEU A 96 -12.54 5.75 11.92
C LEU A 96 -13.48 6.32 12.98
N THR A 97 -14.65 6.79 12.54
CA THR A 97 -15.78 7.06 13.43
C THR A 97 -16.36 5.78 14.02
N ASP A 98 -17.13 5.91 15.10
CA ASP A 98 -17.80 4.76 15.69
C ASP A 98 -18.81 4.13 14.71
N ASP A 99 -19.52 4.94 13.92
CA ASP A 99 -20.46 4.44 12.89
C ASP A 99 -19.75 3.65 11.79
N GLN A 100 -18.61 4.15 11.30
CA GLN A 100 -17.78 3.43 10.33
C GLN A 100 -17.27 2.10 10.88
N GLU A 101 -16.78 2.08 12.12
CA GLU A 101 -16.30 0.87 12.76
C GLU A 101 -17.43 -0.15 12.99
N GLN A 102 -18.64 0.29 13.34
CA GLN A 102 -19.78 -0.61 13.50
C GLN A 102 -20.26 -1.19 12.17
N GLU A 103 -20.36 -0.38 11.12
CA GLU A 103 -20.75 -0.87 9.79
C GLU A 103 -19.68 -1.81 9.23
N LEU A 104 -18.39 -1.51 9.43
CA LEU A 104 -17.29 -2.40 9.10
C LEU A 104 -17.42 -3.75 9.80
N LYS A 105 -17.63 -3.75 11.13
CA LYS A 105 -17.81 -4.99 11.92
C LYS A 105 -18.97 -5.83 11.40
N LYS A 106 -20.10 -5.20 11.06
CA LYS A 106 -21.27 -5.88 10.49
C LYS A 106 -20.96 -6.52 9.15
N LYS A 107 -20.31 -5.79 8.23
CA LYS A 107 -19.92 -6.31 6.91
C LYS A 107 -18.87 -7.43 7.02
N LEU A 108 -17.89 -7.29 7.91
CA LEU A 108 -16.91 -8.34 8.20
C LEU A 108 -17.61 -9.61 8.71
N ALA A 109 -18.52 -9.50 9.67
CA ALA A 109 -19.28 -10.64 10.18
C ALA A 109 -20.11 -11.32 9.07
N GLN A 110 -20.68 -10.55 8.15
CA GLN A 110 -21.39 -11.09 6.99
C GLN A 110 -20.47 -11.84 6.01
N ILE A 111 -19.22 -11.41 5.83
CA ILE A 111 -18.25 -12.15 5.01
C ILE A 111 -17.89 -13.49 5.67
N GLU A 112 -17.82 -13.54 7.01
CA GLU A 112 -17.49 -14.79 7.72
C GLU A 112 -18.52 -15.89 7.53
N THR A 113 -19.81 -15.54 7.42
CA THR A 113 -20.91 -16.51 7.24
C THR A 113 -21.00 -17.07 5.82
N GLN A 114 -20.30 -16.46 4.86
CA GLN A 114 -20.28 -16.94 3.48
C GLN A 114 -19.48 -18.25 3.37
N ASN A 115 -19.99 -19.17 2.54
CA ASN A 115 -19.30 -20.42 2.22
C ASN A 115 -18.23 -20.17 1.15
N LEU A 116 -17.14 -19.53 1.58
CA LEU A 116 -15.98 -19.20 0.77
C LEU A 116 -14.73 -19.79 1.41
N ASP A 117 -13.75 -20.14 0.59
CA ASP A 117 -12.42 -20.51 1.09
C ASP A 117 -11.72 -19.31 1.75
N ALA A 118 -10.59 -19.59 2.39
CA ALA A 118 -9.86 -18.61 3.18
C ALA A 118 -9.28 -17.46 2.33
N ASP A 119 -8.91 -17.71 1.07
CA ASP A 119 -8.34 -16.69 0.19
C ASP A 119 -9.44 -15.80 -0.37
N ALA A 120 -10.55 -16.39 -0.82
CA ALA A 120 -11.73 -15.65 -1.27
C ALA A 120 -12.29 -14.75 -0.15
N LYS A 121 -12.32 -15.23 1.10
CA LYS A 121 -12.66 -14.39 2.27
C LYS A 121 -11.65 -13.28 2.48
N ALA A 122 -10.36 -13.58 2.37
CA ALA A 122 -9.30 -12.59 2.55
C ALA A 122 -9.39 -11.46 1.50
N GLN A 123 -9.60 -11.80 0.23
CA GLN A 123 -9.79 -10.83 -0.85
C GLN A 123 -11.02 -9.95 -0.56
N LYS A 124 -12.18 -10.54 -0.24
CA LYS A 124 -13.38 -9.76 0.08
C LYS A 124 -13.18 -8.80 1.25
N LYS A 125 -12.51 -9.24 2.32
CA LYS A 125 -12.22 -8.39 3.48
C LYS A 125 -11.19 -7.30 3.14
N ALA A 126 -10.16 -7.61 2.36
CA ALA A 126 -9.17 -6.63 1.92
C ALA A 126 -9.81 -5.56 1.01
N HIS A 127 -10.67 -5.94 0.07
CA HIS A 127 -11.46 -4.99 -0.71
C HIS A 127 -12.42 -4.18 0.17
N LEU A 128 -13.04 -4.79 1.17
CA LEU A 128 -13.88 -4.06 2.13
C LEU A 128 -13.06 -3.02 2.90
N TYR A 129 -11.90 -3.40 3.42
CA TYR A 129 -10.97 -2.47 4.08
C TYR A 129 -10.55 -1.33 3.16
N HIS A 130 -10.26 -1.63 1.89
CA HIS A 130 -9.99 -0.61 0.90
C HIS A 130 -11.20 0.32 0.67
N SER A 131 -12.41 -0.23 0.51
CA SER A 131 -13.63 0.55 0.28
C SER A 131 -14.07 1.44 1.45
N THR A 132 -13.40 1.38 2.59
CA THR A 132 -13.65 2.30 3.72
C THR A 132 -13.18 3.73 3.45
N CYS A 133 -12.47 3.96 2.34
CA CYS A 133 -12.03 5.29 1.93
C CYS A 133 -13.15 6.33 2.03
N GLN A 134 -12.92 7.37 2.83
CA GLN A 134 -13.75 8.58 2.78
C GLN A 134 -13.40 9.40 1.54
N ASP A 135 -12.12 9.41 1.14
CA ASP A 135 -11.63 10.10 -0.06
C ASP A 135 -10.53 9.27 -0.73
N LEU A 136 -10.71 8.98 -2.02
CA LEU A 136 -9.77 8.18 -2.80
C LEU A 136 -8.42 8.88 -3.00
N ASN A 137 -8.38 10.22 -2.96
CA ASN A 137 -7.18 11.02 -3.08
C ASN A 137 -6.33 11.05 -1.80
N TYR A 138 -6.91 10.65 -0.66
CA TYR A 138 -6.23 10.62 0.64
C TYR A 138 -6.17 9.18 1.15
N PRO A 139 -5.06 8.44 0.86
CA PRO A 139 -4.96 7.03 1.22
C PRO A 139 -5.12 6.74 2.70
N ASN A 140 -4.78 7.71 3.57
CA ASN A 140 -4.93 7.64 5.02
C ASN A 140 -6.38 7.59 5.51
N THR A 141 -7.37 7.68 4.62
CA THR A 141 -8.79 7.48 4.96
C THR A 141 -9.26 6.04 4.82
N CYS A 142 -8.40 5.12 4.39
CA CYS A 142 -8.77 3.73 4.13
C CYS A 142 -7.93 2.78 4.97
N LEU A 143 -8.50 1.64 5.35
CA LEU A 143 -7.84 0.63 6.22
C LEU A 143 -6.77 -0.19 5.47
N ASN A 144 -5.83 0.46 4.80
CA ASN A 144 -4.78 -0.17 3.99
C ASN A 144 -3.92 -1.12 4.83
N GLN A 145 -3.56 -0.73 6.07
CA GLN A 145 -2.73 -1.60 6.92
C GLN A 145 -3.47 -2.87 7.34
N ASN A 146 -4.77 -2.79 7.67
CA ASN A 146 -5.56 -3.98 7.98
C ASN A 146 -5.67 -4.93 6.78
N ALA A 147 -5.75 -4.39 5.55
CA ALA A 147 -5.70 -5.20 4.34
C ALA A 147 -4.33 -5.86 4.16
N ILE A 148 -3.23 -5.12 4.32
CA ILE A 148 -1.86 -5.63 4.21
C ILE A 148 -1.61 -6.77 5.22
N ASP A 149 -1.99 -6.59 6.49
CA ASP A 149 -1.77 -7.58 7.55
C ASP A 149 -2.58 -8.86 7.32
N LEU A 150 -3.83 -8.71 6.85
CA LEU A 150 -4.68 -9.83 6.48
C LEU A 150 -4.08 -10.64 5.33
N LEU A 151 -3.62 -9.97 4.28
CA LEU A 151 -3.02 -10.62 3.10
C LEU A 151 -1.66 -11.25 3.46
N GLU A 152 -0.85 -10.59 4.29
CA GLU A 152 0.41 -11.13 4.80
C GLU A 152 0.17 -12.42 5.61
N THR A 153 -0.93 -12.50 6.36
CA THR A 153 -1.31 -13.72 7.08
C THR A 153 -1.62 -14.87 6.11
N ARG A 154 -2.27 -14.60 4.96
CA ARG A 154 -2.51 -15.61 3.93
C ARG A 154 -1.22 -16.06 3.25
N ILE A 155 -0.33 -15.12 2.94
CA ILE A 155 0.99 -15.39 2.35
C ILE A 155 1.83 -16.28 3.29
N LYS A 156 1.88 -15.95 4.58
CA LYS A 156 2.57 -16.77 5.59
C LYS A 156 1.94 -18.15 5.79
N ALA A 157 0.64 -18.29 5.53
CA ALA A 157 -0.06 -19.57 5.52
C ALA A 157 0.21 -20.40 4.24
N GLY A 158 1.00 -19.88 3.29
CA GLY A 158 1.44 -20.61 2.11
C GLY A 158 0.47 -20.59 0.94
N THR A 159 -0.40 -19.58 0.82
CA THR A 159 -1.24 -19.42 -0.39
C THR A 159 -0.37 -19.23 -1.65
N ASP A 160 -0.79 -19.87 -2.74
CA ASP A 160 -0.27 -19.68 -4.09
C ASP A 160 -1.24 -18.89 -4.99
N ASN A 161 -2.30 -18.30 -4.43
CA ASN A 161 -3.26 -17.48 -5.17
C ASN A 161 -2.62 -16.13 -5.57
N PRO A 162 -2.35 -15.89 -6.87
CA PRO A 162 -1.67 -14.67 -7.32
C PRO A 162 -2.42 -13.38 -6.96
N ALA A 163 -3.76 -13.42 -6.87
CA ALA A 163 -4.56 -12.25 -6.56
C ALA A 163 -4.39 -11.76 -5.11
N ILE A 164 -3.96 -12.64 -4.18
CA ILE A 164 -3.59 -12.21 -2.82
C ILE A 164 -2.33 -11.36 -2.84
N TYR A 165 -1.33 -11.76 -3.62
CA TYR A 165 -0.07 -11.03 -3.76
C TYR A 165 -0.25 -9.72 -4.52
N GLN A 166 -1.04 -9.73 -5.60
CA GLN A 166 -1.44 -8.53 -6.33
C GLN A 166 -2.11 -7.53 -5.38
N LEU A 167 -3.14 -7.95 -4.66
CA LEU A 167 -3.88 -7.04 -3.79
C LEU A 167 -2.99 -6.46 -2.69
N GLN A 168 -2.02 -7.23 -2.17
CA GLN A 168 -1.05 -6.69 -1.21
C GLN A 168 -0.11 -5.67 -1.86
N ALA A 169 0.31 -5.92 -3.11
CA ALA A 169 1.11 -4.99 -3.90
C ALA A 169 0.35 -3.69 -4.19
N ASP A 170 -0.94 -3.77 -4.56
CA ASP A 170 -1.81 -2.60 -4.75
C ASP A 170 -1.85 -1.74 -3.48
N MET A 171 -2.02 -2.38 -2.31
CA MET A 171 -2.03 -1.68 -1.03
C MET A 171 -0.67 -1.03 -0.74
N TYR A 172 0.45 -1.70 -1.01
CA TYR A 172 1.78 -1.12 -0.88
C TYR A 172 1.99 0.07 -1.83
N LYS A 173 1.57 -0.05 -3.09
CA LYS A 173 1.64 1.04 -4.09
C LYS A 173 0.89 2.26 -3.57
N ARG A 174 -0.33 2.03 -3.09
CA ARG A 174 -1.23 3.06 -2.58
C ARG A 174 -0.69 3.81 -1.36
N ILE A 175 0.02 3.14 -0.46
CA ILE A 175 0.65 3.80 0.69
C ILE A 175 2.04 4.37 0.35
N GLY A 176 2.48 4.29 -0.91
CA GLY A 176 3.73 4.85 -1.40
C GLY A 176 4.96 3.96 -1.15
N LEU A 177 4.78 2.71 -0.77
CA LEU A 177 5.86 1.72 -0.59
C LEU A 177 6.16 1.02 -1.93
N LYS A 178 6.59 1.82 -2.92
CA LYS A 178 6.79 1.40 -4.32
C LYS A 178 7.68 0.16 -4.47
N ARG A 179 8.80 0.07 -3.73
CA ARG A 179 9.71 -1.10 -3.82
C ARG A 179 9.08 -2.37 -3.24
N GLN A 180 8.35 -2.28 -2.13
CA GLN A 180 7.59 -3.41 -1.58
C GLN A 180 6.48 -3.84 -2.55
N ALA A 181 5.79 -2.89 -3.18
CA ALA A 181 4.80 -3.18 -4.22
C ALA A 181 5.43 -3.93 -5.40
N GLN A 182 6.55 -3.44 -5.95
CA GLN A 182 7.29 -4.08 -7.04
C GLN A 182 7.66 -5.54 -6.70
N GLN A 183 8.20 -5.78 -5.49
CA GLN A 183 8.55 -7.13 -5.05
C GLN A 183 7.33 -8.05 -4.99
N ARG A 184 6.20 -7.57 -4.46
CA ARG A 184 4.96 -8.36 -4.37
C ARG A 184 4.32 -8.61 -5.72
N TYR A 185 4.30 -7.63 -6.62
CA TYR A 185 3.84 -7.82 -8.00
C TYR A 185 4.70 -8.83 -8.76
N ARG A 186 6.04 -8.82 -8.62
CA ARG A 186 6.88 -9.85 -9.25
C ARG A 186 6.53 -11.26 -8.77
N THR A 187 6.22 -11.45 -7.48
CA THR A 187 5.72 -12.73 -6.97
C THR A 187 4.34 -13.08 -7.53
N ALA A 188 3.42 -12.11 -7.56
CA ALA A 188 2.09 -12.28 -8.15
C ALA A 188 2.18 -12.69 -9.63
N LEU A 189 3.07 -12.06 -10.40
CA LEU A 189 3.30 -12.34 -11.82
C LEU A 189 3.77 -13.78 -12.02
N ALA A 190 4.76 -14.23 -11.26
CA ALA A 190 5.27 -15.60 -11.35
C ALA A 190 4.17 -16.65 -11.08
N LEU A 191 3.30 -16.39 -10.10
CA LEU A 191 2.15 -17.26 -9.80
C LEU A 191 1.08 -17.18 -10.89
N ALA A 192 0.78 -16.00 -11.42
CA ALA A 192 -0.19 -15.80 -12.50
C ALA A 192 0.27 -16.48 -13.81
N THR A 193 1.56 -16.42 -14.13
CA THR A 193 2.17 -17.15 -15.25
C THR A 193 2.04 -18.65 -15.07
N LYS A 194 2.34 -19.19 -13.88
CA LYS A 194 2.14 -20.62 -13.58
C LYS A 194 0.69 -21.05 -13.73
N ALA A 195 -0.25 -20.18 -13.38
CA ALA A 195 -1.69 -20.40 -13.50
C ALA A 195 -2.23 -20.14 -14.93
N ASN A 196 -1.39 -19.69 -15.88
CA ASN A 196 -1.80 -19.22 -17.21
C ASN A 196 -2.92 -18.16 -17.20
N ASN A 197 -2.94 -17.32 -16.16
CA ASN A 197 -3.92 -16.25 -16.02
C ASN A 197 -3.46 -15.01 -16.80
N LEU A 198 -3.71 -14.98 -18.11
CA LEU A 198 -3.29 -13.87 -18.98
C LEU A 198 -3.85 -12.51 -18.57
N PRO A 199 -5.15 -12.36 -18.24
CA PRO A 199 -5.68 -11.07 -17.79
C PRO A 199 -4.92 -10.50 -16.60
N LEU A 200 -4.64 -11.34 -15.59
CA LEU A 200 -3.91 -10.92 -14.40
C LEU A 200 -2.43 -10.63 -14.69
N GLN A 201 -1.81 -11.35 -15.62
CA GLN A 201 -0.44 -11.05 -16.05
C GLN A 201 -0.36 -9.65 -16.68
N ALA A 202 -1.30 -9.31 -17.58
CA ALA A 202 -1.33 -7.99 -18.23
C ALA A 202 -1.47 -6.86 -17.20
N GLU A 203 -2.41 -7.00 -16.27
CA GLU A 203 -2.62 -6.03 -15.19
C GLU A 203 -1.36 -5.87 -14.33
N ILE A 204 -0.77 -6.98 -13.86
CA ILE A 204 0.44 -6.91 -13.03
C ILE A 204 1.62 -6.29 -13.79
N GLN A 205 1.79 -6.62 -15.06
CA GLN A 205 2.87 -6.07 -15.88
C GLN A 205 2.70 -4.56 -16.09
N GLU A 206 1.49 -4.08 -16.34
CA GLU A 206 1.21 -2.64 -16.38
C GLU A 206 1.60 -1.98 -15.05
N GLN A 207 1.16 -2.56 -13.92
CA GLN A 207 1.46 -2.01 -12.60
C GLN A 207 2.96 -2.00 -12.29
N LEU A 208 3.71 -3.01 -12.74
CA LEU A 208 5.18 -3.04 -12.64
C LEU A 208 5.82 -1.96 -13.50
N GLY A 209 5.31 -1.74 -14.72
CA GLY A 209 5.75 -0.67 -15.61
C GLY A 209 5.57 0.71 -15.01
N GLU A 210 4.37 1.01 -14.49
CA GLU A 210 4.08 2.25 -13.77
C GLU A 210 5.02 2.45 -12.57
N ILE A 211 5.28 1.41 -11.79
CA ILE A 211 6.16 1.49 -10.62
C ILE A 211 7.61 1.72 -11.04
N ALA A 212 8.10 1.01 -12.05
CA ALA A 212 9.45 1.17 -12.57
C ALA A 212 9.66 2.59 -13.10
N HIS A 213 8.71 3.12 -13.88
CA HIS A 213 8.74 4.51 -14.34
C HIS A 213 8.85 5.49 -13.16
N ASN A 214 8.01 5.28 -12.14
CA ASN A 214 7.96 6.07 -10.90
C ASN A 214 9.20 5.95 -10.01
N LEU A 215 10.06 4.97 -10.27
CA LEU A 215 11.34 4.74 -9.61
C LEU A 215 12.52 5.16 -10.50
N GLU A 216 12.24 5.75 -11.67
CA GLU A 216 13.22 6.15 -12.70
C GLU A 216 13.98 4.94 -13.28
N GLU A 217 13.39 3.75 -13.19
CA GLU A 217 13.87 2.49 -13.77
C GLU A 217 13.33 2.35 -15.21
N PHE A 218 13.58 3.37 -16.07
CA PHE A 218 12.85 3.55 -17.34
C PHE A 218 12.99 2.40 -18.34
N ALA A 219 14.17 1.78 -18.44
CA ALA A 219 14.36 0.61 -19.31
C ALA A 219 13.47 -0.57 -18.86
N GLU A 220 13.39 -0.82 -17.55
CA GLU A 220 12.53 -1.85 -16.99
C GLU A 220 11.04 -1.48 -17.14
N ALA A 221 10.70 -0.19 -17.06
CA ALA A 221 9.34 0.27 -17.31
C ALA A 221 8.87 -0.09 -18.73
N VAL A 222 9.71 0.16 -19.73
CA VAL A 222 9.43 -0.19 -21.13
C VAL A 222 9.19 -1.69 -21.28
N GLU A 223 10.09 -2.53 -20.75
CA GLU A 223 9.96 -3.98 -20.83
C GLU A 223 8.61 -4.48 -20.27
N TRP A 224 8.19 -3.95 -19.12
CA TRP A 224 6.92 -4.34 -18.50
C TRP A 224 5.70 -3.85 -19.26
N LEU A 225 5.71 -2.59 -19.72
CA LEU A 225 4.58 -2.00 -20.45
C LEU A 225 4.39 -2.65 -21.82
N GLU A 226 5.47 -2.95 -22.55
CA GLU A 226 5.40 -3.68 -23.83
C GLU A 226 4.84 -5.10 -23.64
N ALA A 227 5.23 -5.77 -22.55
CA ALA A 227 4.69 -7.08 -22.22
C ALA A 227 3.19 -7.02 -21.91
N ALA A 228 2.74 -6.01 -21.15
CA ALA A 228 1.32 -5.78 -20.87
C ALA A 228 0.54 -5.47 -22.16
N GLU A 229 1.04 -4.57 -23.01
CA GLU A 229 0.43 -4.21 -24.30
C GLU A 229 0.24 -5.46 -25.17
N GLY A 230 1.28 -6.30 -25.30
CA GLY A 230 1.23 -7.52 -26.09
C GLY A 230 0.21 -8.56 -25.59
N ILE A 231 -0.12 -8.58 -24.29
CA ILE A 231 -1.20 -9.41 -23.78
C ILE A 231 -2.56 -8.74 -24.01
N TYR A 232 -2.70 -7.44 -23.76
CA TYR A 232 -3.97 -6.73 -23.99
C TYR A 232 -4.41 -6.78 -25.45
N GLN A 233 -3.47 -6.67 -26.41
CA GLN A 233 -3.77 -6.84 -27.84
C GLN A 233 -4.38 -8.21 -28.18
N LYS A 234 -4.11 -9.25 -27.39
CA LYS A 234 -4.67 -10.61 -27.58
C LYS A 234 -6.01 -10.79 -26.87
N LEU A 235 -6.22 -10.09 -25.76
CA LEU A 235 -7.39 -10.28 -24.90
C LEU A 235 -8.55 -9.34 -25.24
N LEU A 236 -8.25 -8.12 -25.66
CA LEU A 236 -9.26 -7.09 -25.85
C LEU A 236 -9.86 -7.13 -27.26
N ASN A 237 -11.13 -6.75 -27.37
CA ASN A 237 -11.76 -6.50 -28.66
C ASN A 237 -11.27 -5.15 -29.20
N LEU A 238 -10.42 -5.16 -30.22
CA LEU A 238 -9.82 -3.93 -30.76
C LEU A 238 -10.81 -3.05 -31.54
N GLU A 239 -12.04 -3.50 -31.76
CA GLU A 239 -13.14 -2.66 -32.25
C GLU A 239 -13.77 -1.81 -31.13
N ASP A 240 -13.51 -2.13 -29.86
CA ASP A 240 -13.99 -1.40 -28.70
C ASP A 240 -13.12 -0.14 -28.47
N PRO A 241 -13.71 1.07 -28.46
CA PRO A 241 -12.99 2.30 -28.14
C PRO A 241 -12.29 2.27 -26.78
N GLU A 242 -12.83 1.56 -25.78
CA GLU A 242 -12.18 1.45 -24.47
C GLU A 242 -10.87 0.65 -24.56
N ALA A 243 -10.87 -0.41 -25.36
CA ALA A 243 -9.67 -1.20 -25.62
C ALA A 243 -8.61 -0.41 -26.38
N GLN A 244 -9.03 0.38 -27.37
CA GLN A 244 -8.14 1.26 -28.12
C GLN A 244 -7.52 2.32 -27.22
N GLY A 245 -8.32 2.98 -26.38
CA GLY A 245 -7.85 3.98 -25.43
C GLY A 245 -6.85 3.41 -24.42
N LYS A 246 -7.09 2.18 -23.94
CA LYS A 246 -6.15 1.48 -23.06
C LYS A 246 -4.79 1.23 -23.72
N LEU A 247 -4.80 0.76 -24.97
CA LEU A 247 -3.56 0.50 -25.72
C LEU A 247 -2.83 1.79 -26.08
N GLU A 248 -3.57 2.86 -26.41
CA GLU A 248 -3.00 4.18 -26.64
C GLU A 248 -2.32 4.73 -25.38
N GLN A 249 -2.96 4.60 -24.21
CA GLN A 249 -2.34 4.99 -22.94
C GLN A 249 -1.03 4.23 -22.69
N LEU A 250 -1.03 2.90 -22.86
CA LEU A 250 0.20 2.10 -22.70
C LEU A 250 1.32 2.55 -23.65
N ARG A 251 0.99 2.85 -24.91
CA ARG A 251 1.97 3.36 -25.89
C ARG A 251 2.55 4.70 -25.47
N ASN A 252 1.72 5.62 -24.97
CA ASN A 252 2.19 6.90 -24.48
C ASN A 252 3.14 6.73 -23.27
N ASP A 253 2.81 5.82 -22.35
CA ASP A 253 3.66 5.53 -21.18
C ASP A 253 4.99 4.85 -21.58
N ILE A 254 4.96 4.00 -22.62
CA ILE A 254 6.15 3.41 -23.25
C ILE A 254 7.01 4.50 -23.87
N GLU A 255 6.43 5.38 -24.70
CA GLU A 255 7.15 6.46 -25.39
C GLU A 255 7.78 7.46 -24.39
N ASP A 256 7.07 7.87 -23.34
CA ASP A 256 7.63 8.74 -22.28
C ASP A 256 8.78 8.05 -21.55
N SER A 257 8.65 6.75 -21.23
CA SER A 257 9.73 5.99 -20.60
C SER A 257 10.95 5.84 -21.53
N GLN A 258 10.74 5.53 -22.81
CA GLN A 258 11.81 5.44 -23.81
C GLN A 258 12.56 6.75 -24.00
N GLY A 259 11.84 7.88 -23.99
CA GLY A 259 12.43 9.22 -24.10
C GLY A 259 13.32 9.62 -22.92
N ARG A 260 13.29 8.86 -21.81
CA ARG A 260 14.04 9.13 -20.57
C ARG A 260 15.19 8.16 -20.32
N ILE A 261 15.44 7.21 -21.24
CA ILE A 261 16.61 6.32 -21.23
C ILE A 261 17.83 7.07 -21.78
#